data_AF-A0A7G6YXZ8-F1
#
_entry.id   AF-A0A7G6YXZ8-F1
#
_cell.length_a   1.000
_cell.length_b   1.000
_cell.length_c   1.000
_cell.angle_alpha   90.00
_cell.angle_beta   90.00
_cell.angle_gamma   90.00
#
_symmetry.space_group_name_H-M   'P 1'
#
loop_
_entity.id
_entity.type
_entity.pdbx_description
1 polymer ?
#
loop_
_entity_poly.entity_id
_entity_poly.type
_entity_poly.pdbx_seq_one_letter_code
_entity_poly.pdbx_strand_id
1 'polypeptide(L)'
;MPDTPPRDIAVARSEIRDDEAKRMIGLVAAADLTERAGRWVADGVDDDAARALAAGAGLGEEARLALLEELAASQGLAFDTVRAARAHHGEAVIRSMTAASAPADSLSFSNTFSDTIEESVRDSISRLFPRRK
;
A
#
# COMPACT_ATOMS: atom_id res chain seq x y z
N MET A 1 25.51 -10.95 10.10
CA MET A 1 24.52 -10.16 9.34
C MET A 1 24.50 -8.77 9.93
N PRO A 2 24.43 -7.70 9.14
CA PRO A 2 24.32 -6.36 9.72
C PRO A 2 22.97 -6.26 10.44
N ASP A 3 23.00 -5.98 11.75
CA ASP A 3 21.84 -5.58 12.54
C ASP A 3 21.28 -4.29 11.95
N THR A 4 20.29 -4.42 11.07
CA THR A 4 19.48 -3.28 10.68
C THR A 4 18.60 -2.97 11.89
N PRO A 5 18.66 -1.75 12.46
CA PRO A 5 17.83 -1.41 13.60
C PRO A 5 16.35 -1.63 13.26
N PRO A 6 15.54 -2.12 14.22
CA PRO A 6 14.12 -2.34 13.98
C PRO A 6 13.47 -1.05 13.46
N ARG A 7 12.55 -1.21 12.51
CA ARG A 7 11.82 -0.07 11.96
C ARG A 7 10.88 0.47 13.04
N ASP A 8 10.44 1.72 12.88
CA ASP A 8 9.44 2.30 13.77
C ASP A 8 8.17 1.43 13.80
N ILE A 9 7.70 1.10 15.02
CA ILE A 9 6.48 0.33 15.26
C ILE A 9 5.26 0.95 14.54
N ALA A 10 5.26 2.27 14.30
CA ALA A 10 4.23 2.94 13.52
C ALA A 10 4.14 2.40 12.09
N VAL A 11 5.27 2.02 11.49
CA VAL A 11 5.33 1.39 10.15
C VAL A 11 4.66 0.02 10.20
N ALA A 12 5.01 -0.81 11.18
CA ALA A 12 4.39 -2.13 11.35
C ALA A 12 2.86 -2.02 11.56
N ARG A 13 2.41 -1.07 12.38
CA ARG A 13 0.97 -0.81 12.58
C ARG A 13 0.27 -0.35 11.29
N SER A 14 0.90 0.48 10.47
CA SER A 14 0.36 0.86 9.16
C SER A 14 0.26 -0.35 8.23
N GLU A 15 1.28 -1.19 8.19
CA GLU A 15 1.32 -2.40 7.37
C GLU A 15 0.25 -3.42 7.78
N ILE A 16 0.03 -3.62 9.08
CA ILE A 16 -1.05 -4.47 9.61
C ILE A 16 -2.40 -3.93 9.18
N ARG A 17 -2.61 -2.61 9.31
CA ARG A 17 -3.87 -1.96 8.90
C ARG A 17 -4.11 -2.09 7.40
N ASP A 18 -3.08 -1.94 6.57
CA ASP A 18 -3.18 -2.12 5.13
C ASP A 18 -3.52 -3.56 4.74
N ASP A 19 -2.98 -4.54 5.45
CA ASP A 19 -3.29 -5.96 5.21
C ASP A 19 -4.67 -6.35 5.68
N GLU A 20 -5.13 -5.81 6.80
CA GLU A 20 -6.51 -6.00 7.24
C GLU A 20 -7.50 -5.42 6.23
N ALA A 21 -7.19 -4.23 5.68
CA ALA A 21 -8.00 -3.65 4.62
C ALA A 21 -8.06 -4.57 3.39
N LYS A 22 -6.92 -5.14 2.98
CA LYS A 22 -6.83 -6.11 1.88
C LYS A 22 -7.57 -7.42 2.19
N ARG A 23 -7.51 -7.92 3.43
CA ARG A 23 -8.22 -9.13 3.87
C ARG A 23 -9.72 -8.96 3.70
N MET A 24 -10.28 -7.86 4.21
CA MET A 24 -11.72 -7.56 4.13
C MET A 24 -12.25 -7.41 2.70
N ILE A 25 -11.38 -7.12 1.74
CA ILE A 25 -11.75 -6.94 0.32
C ILE A 25 -11.27 -8.09 -0.59
N GLY A 26 -10.66 -9.14 -0.02
CA GLY A 26 -10.21 -10.32 -0.76
C GLY A 26 -8.96 -10.11 -1.62
N LEU A 27 -8.07 -9.18 -1.23
CA LEU A 27 -6.83 -8.84 -1.96
C LEU A 27 -5.55 -9.11 -1.18
N VAL A 28 -5.64 -9.76 -0.02
CA VAL A 28 -4.46 -10.02 0.83
C VAL A 28 -3.62 -11.16 0.24
N ALA A 29 -2.31 -10.95 0.18
CA ALA A 29 -1.36 -11.99 -0.20
C ALA A 29 -1.05 -12.89 1.01
N ALA A 30 -1.92 -13.87 1.28
CA ALA A 30 -1.84 -14.70 2.48
C ALA A 30 -0.55 -15.53 2.61
N ALA A 31 0.13 -15.80 1.49
CA ALA A 31 1.42 -16.49 1.47
C ALA A 31 2.54 -15.70 2.16
N ASP A 32 2.48 -14.36 2.10
CA ASP A 32 3.54 -13.47 2.60
C ASP A 32 3.32 -13.09 4.08
N LEU A 33 2.14 -13.39 4.64
CA LEU A 33 1.75 -12.97 5.99
C LEU A 33 2.67 -13.49 7.09
N THR A 34 3.18 -14.72 6.97
CA THR A 34 4.09 -15.29 7.97
C THR A 34 5.42 -14.53 8.01
N GLU A 35 6.00 -14.22 6.85
CA GLU A 35 7.25 -13.43 6.79
C GLU A 35 7.02 -12.00 7.31
N ARG A 36 5.90 -11.38 6.92
CA ARG A 36 5.55 -10.04 7.37
C ARG A 36 5.30 -9.96 8.87
N ALA A 37 4.61 -10.94 9.44
CA ALA A 37 4.43 -11.03 10.88
C ALA A 37 5.76 -11.15 11.62
N GLY A 38 6.72 -11.91 11.08
CA GLY A 38 8.09 -11.95 11.61
C GLY A 38 8.74 -10.56 11.63
N ARG A 39 8.55 -9.75 10.59
CA ARG A 39 9.01 -8.35 10.55
C ARG A 39 8.27 -7.47 11.55
N TRP A 40 6.96 -7.59 11.68
CA TRP A 40 6.18 -6.81 12.65
C TRP A 40 6.62 -7.06 14.09
N VAL A 41 6.85 -8.34 14.45
CA VAL A 41 7.38 -8.71 15.76
C VAL A 41 8.79 -8.13 15.97
N ALA A 42 9.66 -8.19 14.96
CA ALA A 42 10.99 -7.58 15.02
C ALA A 42 10.93 -6.05 15.16
N ASP A 43 9.94 -5.39 14.53
CA ASP A 43 9.67 -3.95 14.64
C ASP A 43 8.99 -3.56 15.97
N GLY A 44 8.75 -4.53 16.87
CA GLY A 44 8.27 -4.29 18.23
C GLY A 44 6.76 -4.47 18.45
N VAL A 45 6.04 -5.08 17.51
CA VAL A 45 4.63 -5.46 17.73
C VAL A 45 4.57 -6.60 18.75
N ASP A 46 4.23 -6.25 19.99
CA ASP A 46 4.05 -7.21 21.08
C ASP A 46 2.61 -7.71 21.12
N ASP A 47 2.34 -8.76 20.35
CA ASP A 47 1.02 -9.36 20.22
C ASP A 47 1.13 -10.88 20.00
N ASP A 48 0.27 -11.65 20.68
CA ASP A 48 0.28 -13.11 20.61
C ASP A 48 -0.12 -13.61 19.21
N ALA A 49 -1.08 -12.97 18.54
CA ALA A 49 -1.49 -13.33 17.19
C ALA A 49 -0.40 -13.01 16.17
N ALA A 50 0.35 -11.91 16.36
CA ALA A 50 1.52 -11.61 15.52
C ALA A 50 2.61 -12.68 15.67
N ARG A 51 2.93 -13.10 16.91
CA ARG A 51 3.92 -14.15 17.18
C ARG A 51 3.46 -15.51 16.64
N ALA A 52 2.18 -15.85 16.77
CA ALA A 52 1.61 -17.07 16.22
C ALA A 52 1.64 -17.08 14.67
N LEU A 53 1.32 -15.95 14.03
CA LEU A 53 1.36 -15.81 12.57
C LEU A 53 2.80 -15.93 12.04
N ALA A 54 3.78 -15.36 12.76
CA ALA A 54 5.20 -15.46 12.43
C ALA A 54 5.76 -16.89 12.58
N ALA A 55 5.31 -17.62 13.61
CA ALA A 55 5.69 -19.02 13.83
C ALA A 55 4.94 -20.01 12.93
N GLY A 56 3.86 -19.56 12.29
CA GLY A 56 2.86 -20.37 11.56
C GLY A 56 3.32 -20.97 10.22
N ALA A 57 4.56 -21.44 10.13
CA ALA A 57 5.02 -22.20 8.97
C ALA A 57 4.11 -23.44 8.78
N GLY A 58 3.47 -23.54 7.61
CA GLY A 58 2.54 -24.64 7.30
C GLY A 58 1.07 -24.40 7.71
N LEU A 59 0.72 -23.25 8.29
CA LEU A 59 -0.70 -22.88 8.47
C LEU A 59 -1.42 -22.81 7.12
N GLY A 60 -2.68 -23.25 7.08
CA GLY A 60 -3.56 -23.00 5.95
C GLY A 60 -3.87 -21.51 5.80
N GLU A 61 -4.28 -21.10 4.60
CA GLU A 61 -4.64 -19.71 4.30
C GLU A 61 -5.67 -19.15 5.29
N GLU A 62 -6.77 -19.87 5.51
CA GLU A 62 -7.83 -19.44 6.44
C GLU A 62 -7.32 -19.18 7.86
N ALA A 63 -6.42 -20.02 8.36
CA ALA A 63 -5.83 -19.84 9.69
C ALA A 63 -4.92 -18.59 9.76
N ARG A 64 -4.18 -18.29 8.68
CA ARG A 64 -3.38 -17.05 8.61
C ARG A 64 -4.26 -15.81 8.56
N LEU A 65 -5.38 -15.87 7.82
CA LEU A 65 -6.32 -14.76 7.75
C LEU A 65 -7.04 -14.52 9.08
N ALA A 66 -7.38 -15.59 9.81
CA ALA A 66 -7.97 -15.48 11.15
C ALA A 66 -7.00 -14.84 12.15
N LEU A 67 -5.71 -15.22 12.12
CA LEU A 67 -4.68 -14.58 12.96
C LEU A 67 -4.46 -13.12 12.59
N LEU A 68 -4.51 -12.76 11.30
CA LEU A 68 -4.43 -11.35 10.88
C LEU A 68 -5.63 -10.53 11.39
N GLU A 69 -6.84 -11.09 11.33
CA GLU A 69 -8.04 -10.47 11.87
C GLU A 69 -7.95 -10.25 13.38
N GLU A 70 -7.52 -11.28 14.11
CA GLU A 70 -7.31 -11.22 15.56
C GLU A 70 -6.28 -10.14 15.94
N LEU A 71 -5.14 -10.11 15.24
CA LEU A 71 -4.10 -9.10 15.42
C LEU A 71 -4.61 -7.69 15.11
N ALA A 72 -5.38 -7.51 14.03
CA ALA A 72 -5.92 -6.21 13.69
C ALA A 72 -6.93 -5.74 14.76
N ALA A 73 -7.74 -6.66 15.31
CA ALA A 73 -8.69 -6.35 16.36
C ALA A 73 -7.97 -5.97 17.68
N SER A 74 -7.00 -6.77 18.14
CA SER A 74 -6.26 -6.53 19.39
C SER A 74 -5.50 -5.19 19.37
N GLN A 75 -4.99 -4.80 18.20
CA GLN A 75 -4.24 -3.56 18.01
C GLN A 75 -5.12 -2.33 17.74
N GLY A 76 -6.45 -2.50 17.67
CA GLY A 76 -7.41 -1.44 17.34
C GLY A 76 -7.30 -0.95 15.88
N LEU A 77 -6.87 -1.82 14.98
CA LEU A 77 -6.61 -1.53 13.57
C LEU A 77 -7.69 -2.08 12.62
N ALA A 78 -8.62 -2.89 13.12
CA ALA A 78 -9.75 -3.43 12.37
C ALA A 78 -10.66 -2.34 11.78
N PHE A 79 -11.40 -2.68 10.72
CA PHE A 79 -12.43 -1.81 10.15
C PHE A 79 -13.83 -2.36 10.45
N ASP A 80 -14.76 -1.47 10.79
CA ASP A 80 -16.15 -1.85 11.06
C ASP A 80 -16.91 -2.33 9.82
N THR A 81 -16.47 -1.91 8.63
CA THR A 81 -17.16 -2.22 7.37
C THR A 81 -16.19 -2.42 6.22
N VAL A 82 -16.59 -3.27 5.26
CA VAL A 82 -15.90 -3.45 3.97
C VAL A 82 -15.78 -2.12 3.21
N ARG A 83 -16.75 -1.21 3.37
CA ARG A 83 -16.69 0.14 2.76
C ARG A 83 -15.54 0.96 3.32
N ALA A 84 -15.32 0.93 4.63
CA ALA A 84 -14.21 1.63 5.28
C ALA A 84 -12.85 1.04 4.86
N ALA A 85 -12.74 -0.30 4.81
CA ALA A 85 -11.56 -0.98 4.31
C ALA A 85 -11.22 -0.59 2.85
N ARG A 86 -12.22 -0.54 1.96
CA ARG A 86 -12.03 -0.06 0.57
C ARG A 86 -11.58 1.39 0.50
N ALA A 87 -12.15 2.27 1.32
CA ALA A 87 -11.76 3.67 1.36
C ALA A 87 -10.30 3.83 1.79
N HIS A 88 -9.89 3.13 2.86
CA HIS A 88 -8.51 3.10 3.35
C HIS A 88 -7.55 2.56 2.28
N HIS A 89 -7.89 1.43 1.64
CA HIS A 89 -7.07 0.87 0.58
C HIS A 89 -6.95 1.82 -0.62
N GLY A 90 -8.05 2.46 -1.04
CA GLY A 90 -8.04 3.45 -2.12
C GLY A 90 -7.16 4.67 -1.80
N GLU A 91 -7.22 5.18 -0.56
CA GLU A 91 -6.34 6.25 -0.12
C GLU A 91 -4.86 5.82 -0.13
N ALA A 92 -4.55 4.61 0.33
CA ALA A 92 -3.20 4.07 0.31
C ALA A 92 -2.63 3.94 -1.12
N VAL A 93 -3.46 3.52 -2.09
CA VAL A 93 -3.09 3.46 -3.52
C VAL A 93 -2.85 4.86 -4.08
N ILE A 94 -3.72 5.82 -3.82
CA ILE A 94 -3.52 7.21 -4.27
C ILE A 94 -2.23 7.76 -3.65
N ARG A 95 -2.02 7.54 -2.35
CA ARG A 95 -0.82 7.98 -1.64
C ARG A 95 0.44 7.38 -2.26
N SER A 96 0.46 6.09 -2.56
CA SER A 96 1.62 5.45 -3.18
C SER A 96 1.89 5.98 -4.60
N MET A 97 0.83 6.24 -5.39
CA MET A 97 0.96 6.89 -6.70
C MET A 97 1.51 8.32 -6.58
N THR A 98 1.02 9.11 -5.62
CA THR A 98 1.51 10.48 -5.39
C THR A 98 2.92 10.52 -4.83
N ALA A 99 3.30 9.56 -3.97
CA ALA A 99 4.66 9.45 -3.45
C ALA A 99 5.64 9.02 -4.55
N ALA A 100 5.24 8.09 -5.42
CA ALA A 100 5.98 7.76 -6.64
C ALA A 100 6.06 8.95 -7.64
N SER A 101 5.13 9.90 -7.53
CA SER A 101 5.12 11.14 -8.33
C SER A 101 5.77 12.35 -7.61
N ALA A 102 6.32 12.17 -6.40
CA ALA A 102 6.93 13.23 -5.58
C ALA A 102 8.46 13.34 -5.85
N PRO A 103 9.09 14.51 -5.61
CA PRO A 103 9.98 15.19 -6.54
C PRO A 103 11.45 14.72 -6.50
N ALA A 104 11.73 13.49 -6.95
CA ALA A 104 13.04 13.21 -7.54
C ALA A 104 13.14 13.72 -9.00
N ASP A 105 12.02 14.18 -9.56
CA ASP A 105 11.85 14.50 -10.99
C ASP A 105 11.32 15.92 -11.28
N SER A 106 11.04 16.73 -10.27
CA SER A 106 10.36 18.03 -10.47
C SER A 106 11.15 19.07 -11.29
N LEU A 107 12.47 18.93 -11.42
CA LEU A 107 13.30 19.84 -12.23
C LEU A 107 13.43 19.40 -13.71
N SER A 108 13.15 18.13 -14.02
CA SER A 108 13.18 17.61 -15.40
C SER A 108 11.83 17.73 -16.11
N PHE A 109 10.72 17.67 -15.37
CA PHE A 109 9.39 17.64 -15.97
C PHE A 109 8.88 19.01 -16.45
N SER A 110 9.32 20.13 -15.86
CA SER A 110 8.75 21.45 -16.23
C SER A 110 9.06 21.89 -17.66
N ASN A 111 10.21 21.49 -18.22
CA ASN A 111 10.58 21.85 -19.59
C ASN A 111 9.91 20.91 -20.61
N THR A 112 9.90 19.61 -20.35
CA THR A 112 9.36 18.63 -21.30
C THR A 112 7.82 18.60 -21.32
N PHE A 113 7.15 18.88 -20.21
CA PHE A 113 5.68 18.87 -20.14
C PHE A 113 5.06 20.08 -20.84
N SER A 114 5.73 21.24 -20.80
CA SER A 114 5.28 22.43 -21.54
C SER A 114 5.38 22.22 -23.05
N ASP A 115 6.50 21.67 -23.53
CA ASP A 115 6.69 21.43 -24.97
C ASP A 115 5.74 20.34 -25.51
N THR A 116 5.50 19.27 -24.74
CA THR A 116 4.65 18.15 -25.17
C THR A 116 3.16 18.52 -25.16
N ILE A 117 2.70 19.34 -24.21
CA ILE A 117 1.32 19.83 -24.20
C ILE A 117 1.10 20.87 -25.30
N GLU A 118 2.04 21.78 -25.53
CA GLU A 118 1.89 22.77 -26.60
C GLU A 118 1.78 22.08 -27.97
N GLU A 119 2.59 21.04 -28.21
CA GLU A 119 2.55 20.26 -29.44
C GLU A 119 1.25 19.46 -29.58
N SER A 120 0.80 18.78 -28.51
CA SER A 120 -0.45 18.01 -28.51
C SER A 120 -1.69 18.89 -28.68
N VAL A 121 -1.70 20.10 -28.13
CA VAL A 121 -2.79 21.06 -28.29
C VAL A 121 -2.78 21.67 -29.69
N ARG A 122 -1.62 22.03 -30.22
CA ARG A 122 -1.47 22.56 -31.58
C ARG A 122 -1.90 21.53 -32.64
N ASP A 123 -1.52 20.27 -32.48
CA ASP A 123 -1.88 19.19 -33.39
C ASP A 123 -3.39 18.90 -33.33
N SER A 124 -3.98 18.95 -32.14
CA SER A 124 -5.44 18.81 -31.95
C SER A 124 -6.24 19.97 -32.54
N ILE A 125 -5.79 21.21 -32.38
CA ILE A 125 -6.43 22.40 -32.97
C ILE A 125 -6.29 22.38 -34.49
N SER A 126 -5.14 21.97 -35.03
CA SER A 126 -4.90 21.91 -36.47
C SER A 126 -5.78 20.86 -37.16
N ARG A 127 -6.12 19.77 -36.46
CA ARG A 127 -7.07 18.76 -36.94
C ARG A 127 -8.53 19.22 -36.88
N LEU A 128 -8.90 20.01 -35.88
CA LEU A 128 -10.27 20.52 -35.71
C LEU A 128 -10.58 21.75 -36.57
N PHE A 129 -9.57 22.54 -36.92
CA PHE A 129 -9.68 23.71 -37.78
C PHE A 129 -8.65 23.68 -38.91
N PRO A 130 -8.80 22.78 -39.91
CA PRO A 130 -7.94 22.82 -41.08
C PRO A 130 -8.08 24.19 -41.74
N ARG A 131 -6.97 24.92 -41.91
CA ARG A 131 -6.95 26.18 -42.65
C ARG A 131 -7.41 25.89 -44.08
N ARG A 132 -8.66 26.26 -44.39
CA ARG A 132 -9.15 26.32 -45.78
C ARG A 132 -8.30 27.34 -46.53
N LYS A 133 -7.66 26.90 -47.61
CA LYS A 133 -7.25 27.78 -48.72
C LYS A 133 -8.49 28.38 -49.38
#